data_AF-D2QC83-F1
#
_entry.id   AF-D2QC83-F1
#
_cell.length_a   1.000
_cell.length_b   1.000
_cell.length_c   1.000
_cell.angle_alpha   90.00
_cell.angle_beta   90.00
_cell.angle_gamma   90.00
#
_symmetry.space_group_name_H-M   'P 1'
#
loop_
_entity.id
_entity.type
_entity.pdbx_description
1 polymer ?
#
loop_
_entity_poly.entity_id
_entity_poly.type
_entity_poly.pdbx_seq_one_letter_code
_entity_poly.pdbx_strand_id
1 'polypeptide(L)'
;MQLYLPTDNPLIYNYYDTTVELVEVMELCQGCPEVGYLLINSMAFNQDLRFGTNVLFTGYWLILPQFVSSWKTSGFKLCAIDLRTNTLYEISQIEPLAIPYKVEEKEVKYFIDLANQTSKTVVLP
;
A
#
# COMPACT_ATOMS: atom_id res chain seq x y z
N MET A 1 -2.01 -24.17 -7.82
CA MET A 1 -1.90 -22.71 -7.92
C MET A 1 -2.36 -22.17 -6.57
N GLN A 2 -1.42 -21.72 -5.73
CA GLN A 2 -1.75 -21.24 -4.40
C GLN A 2 -2.23 -19.79 -4.57
N LEU A 3 -3.50 -19.54 -4.26
CA LEU A 3 -4.05 -18.18 -4.24
C LEU A 3 -3.30 -17.44 -3.13
N TYR A 4 -2.62 -16.35 -3.49
CA TYR A 4 -2.09 -15.41 -2.51
C TYR A 4 -3.31 -14.75 -1.85
N LEU A 5 -3.57 -15.10 -0.59
CA LEU A 5 -4.59 -14.44 0.20
C LEU A 5 -3.92 -13.22 0.85
N PRO A 6 -4.38 -11.98 0.58
CA PRO A 6 -3.78 -10.76 1.12
C PRO A 6 -3.83 -10.62 2.66
N THR A 7 -4.41 -11.59 3.36
CA THR A 7 -4.74 -11.57 4.79
C THR A 7 -3.59 -12.02 5.71
N ASP A 8 -2.49 -12.56 5.17
CA ASP A 8 -1.33 -13.00 5.98
C ASP A 8 -0.19 -11.97 5.98
N ASN A 9 -0.46 -10.73 5.56
CA ASN A 9 0.56 -9.69 5.58
C ASN A 9 0.88 -9.29 7.03
N PRO A 10 2.17 -9.18 7.41
CA PRO A 10 2.51 -8.70 8.73
C PRO A 10 2.00 -7.26 8.90
N LEU A 11 1.47 -6.94 10.07
CA LEU A 11 1.00 -5.58 10.37
C LEU A 11 2.12 -4.66 10.84
N ILE A 12 3.30 -5.21 11.12
CA ILE A 12 4.48 -4.48 11.59
C ILE A 12 5.66 -4.87 10.71
N TYR A 13 6.30 -3.87 10.12
CA TYR A 13 7.48 -3.99 9.28
C TYR A 13 8.62 -3.21 9.91
N ASN A 14 9.74 -3.89 10.16
CA ASN A 14 10.99 -3.23 10.56
C ASN A 14 11.88 -3.12 9.33
N TYR A 15 12.19 -1.89 8.94
CA TYR A 15 13.00 -1.59 7.76
C TYR A 15 14.12 -0.61 8.14
N TYR A 16 15.34 -1.13 8.24
CA TYR A 16 16.49 -0.45 8.84
C TYR A 16 16.17 0.07 10.26
N ASP A 17 16.22 1.38 10.46
CA ASP A 17 15.93 2.10 11.70
C ASP A 17 14.48 2.61 11.76
N THR A 18 13.66 2.25 10.78
CA THR A 18 12.25 2.67 10.69
C THR A 18 11.32 1.49 10.97
N THR A 19 10.37 1.70 11.87
CA THR A 19 9.25 0.77 12.12
C THR A 19 7.99 1.32 11.45
N VAL A 20 7.35 0.52 10.62
CA VAL A 20 6.10 0.84 9.94
C VAL A 20 5.02 -0.12 10.43
N GLU A 21 3.90 0.43 10.88
CA GLU A 21 2.82 -0.36 11.48
C GLU A 21 1.48 0.02 10.84
N LEU A 22 0.64 -0.99 10.58
CA LEU A 22 -0.76 -0.80 10.26
C LEU A 22 -1.59 -1.16 11.50
N VAL A 23 -2.34 -0.19 12.00
CA VAL A 23 -3.19 -0.33 13.18
C VAL A 23 -4.67 -0.14 12.82
N GLU A 24 -5.55 -0.64 13.68
CA GLU A 24 -7.01 -0.60 13.47
C GLU A 24 -7.43 -1.12 12.09
N VAL A 25 -6.78 -2.24 11.70
CA VAL A 25 -6.99 -2.89 10.43
C VAL A 25 -8.39 -3.48 10.35
N MET A 26 -9.04 -3.28 9.22
CA MET A 26 -10.35 -3.83 8.91
C MET A 26 -10.41 -4.33 7.46
N GLU A 27 -11.16 -5.40 7.23
CA GLU A 27 -11.56 -5.78 5.87
C GLU A 27 -12.62 -4.83 5.33
N LEU A 28 -12.52 -4.43 4.07
CA LEU A 28 -13.55 -3.61 3.41
C LEU A 28 -14.87 -4.37 3.19
N CYS A 29 -14.76 -5.68 2.98
CA CYS A 29 -15.84 -6.65 2.85
C CYS A 29 -15.27 -8.06 3.06
N GLN A 30 -16.13 -9.06 3.27
CA GLN A 30 -15.68 -10.43 3.51
C GLN A 30 -14.80 -10.94 2.35
N GLY A 31 -13.53 -11.23 2.65
CA GLY A 31 -12.55 -11.69 1.64
C GLY A 31 -12.00 -10.59 0.72
N CYS A 32 -12.25 -9.33 1.05
CA CYS A 32 -11.70 -8.16 0.37
C CYS A 32 -10.41 -7.68 1.04
N PRO A 33 -9.65 -6.75 0.44
CA PRO A 33 -8.43 -6.23 1.05
C PRO A 33 -8.67 -5.61 2.42
N GLU A 34 -7.65 -5.77 3.26
CA GLU A 34 -7.55 -5.14 4.56
C GLU A 34 -6.95 -3.74 4.44
N VAL A 35 -7.48 -2.81 5.23
CA VAL A 35 -7.00 -1.43 5.32
C VAL A 35 -6.91 -0.95 6.77
N GLY A 36 -5.89 -0.17 7.10
CA GLY A 36 -5.67 0.37 8.45
C GLY A 36 -5.03 1.76 8.43
N TYR A 37 -4.83 2.33 9.62
CA TYR A 37 -4.08 3.56 9.79
C TYR A 37 -2.58 3.26 9.84
N LEU A 38 -1.78 4.13 9.24
CA LEU A 38 -0.34 3.96 9.18
C LEU A 38 0.35 4.66 10.35
N LEU A 39 1.21 3.94 11.08
CA LEU A 39 2.18 4.51 12.00
C LEU A 39 3.59 4.37 11.40
N ILE A 40 4.39 5.42 11.52
CA ILE A 40 5.82 5.40 11.20
C ILE A 40 6.57 5.81 12.46
N ASN A 41 7.41 4.92 12.99
CA ASN A 41 8.08 5.06 14.28
C ASN A 41 7.10 5.39 15.41
N SER A 42 5.99 4.64 15.46
CA SER A 42 4.88 4.80 16.40
C SER A 42 4.18 6.17 16.36
N MET A 43 4.48 7.01 15.38
CA MET A 43 3.78 8.27 15.12
C MET A 43 2.76 8.10 14.01
N ALA A 44 1.55 8.62 14.20
CA ALA A 44 0.50 8.53 13.20
C ALA A 44 0.86 9.30 11.92
N PHE A 45 0.80 8.61 10.80
CA PHE A 45 1.01 9.18 9.48
C PHE A 45 -0.34 9.44 8.82
N ASN A 46 -0.68 10.72 8.67
CA ASN A 46 -1.91 11.21 8.01
C ASN A 46 -3.19 10.47 8.46
N GLN A 47 -3.71 10.86 9.62
CA GLN A 47 -4.78 10.16 10.36
C GLN A 47 -6.11 10.03 9.62
N ASP A 48 -6.34 10.83 8.57
CA ASP A 48 -7.55 10.77 7.76
C ASP A 48 -7.47 9.72 6.63
N LEU A 49 -6.29 9.12 6.42
CA LEU A 49 -6.04 8.16 5.35
C LEU A 49 -5.96 6.73 5.87
N ARG A 50 -6.45 5.81 5.04
CA ARG A 50 -6.30 4.37 5.26
C ARG A 50 -5.44 3.76 4.17
N PHE A 51 -4.59 2.82 4.57
CA PHE A 51 -3.63 2.16 3.70
C PHE A 51 -3.83 0.64 3.75
N GLY A 52 -3.56 -0.03 2.64
CA GLY A 52 -3.66 -1.48 2.54
C GLY A 52 -2.40 -2.19 3.02
N THR A 53 -2.54 -3.47 3.35
CA THR A 53 -1.50 -4.28 4.00
C THR A 53 -0.37 -4.74 3.07
N ASN A 54 -0.54 -4.65 1.76
CA ASN A 54 0.51 -5.01 0.79
C ASN A 54 1.53 -3.87 0.63
N VAL A 55 2.69 -4.00 1.27
CA VAL A 55 3.75 -2.98 1.21
C VAL A 55 5.00 -3.48 0.48
N LEU A 56 5.74 -2.56 -0.14
CA LEU A 56 7.11 -2.78 -0.62
C LEU A 56 8.02 -1.68 -0.07
N PHE A 57 9.27 -2.06 0.18
CA PHE A 57 10.33 -1.14 0.57
C PHE A 57 11.44 -1.12 -0.48
N THR A 58 11.96 0.07 -0.78
CA THR A 58 13.14 0.25 -1.64
C THR A 58 13.89 1.53 -1.29
N GLY A 59 15.16 1.43 -0.89
CA GLY A 59 15.93 2.60 -0.46
C GLY A 59 15.29 3.31 0.74
N TYR A 60 14.74 4.50 0.52
CA TYR A 60 13.98 5.26 1.54
C TYR A 60 12.49 5.34 1.25
N TRP A 61 11.99 4.51 0.33
CA TRP A 61 10.61 4.52 -0.10
C TRP A 61 9.83 3.38 0.54
N LEU A 62 8.71 3.74 1.17
CA LEU A 62 7.63 2.83 1.50
C LEU A 62 6.54 2.96 0.43
N ILE A 63 6.20 1.87 -0.22
CA ILE A 63 5.21 1.83 -1.30
C ILE A 63 4.04 0.98 -0.84
N LEU A 64 2.84 1.53 -0.88
CA LEU A 64 1.65 0.87 -0.37
C LEU A 64 0.36 1.43 -1.01
N PRO A 65 -0.71 0.62 -1.09
CA PRO A 65 -2.01 1.10 -1.51
C PRO A 65 -2.62 2.06 -0.49
N GLN A 66 -3.13 3.20 -0.93
CA GLN A 66 -4.02 4.08 -0.18
C GLN A 66 -5.46 3.79 -0.61
N PHE A 67 -6.34 3.51 0.35
CA PHE A 67 -7.76 3.39 0.09
C PHE A 67 -8.39 4.76 -0.13
N VAL A 68 -9.13 4.91 -1.22
CA VAL A 68 -9.85 6.13 -1.57
C VAL A 68 -11.33 5.77 -1.65
N SER A 69 -12.15 6.46 -0.86
CA SER A 69 -13.61 6.31 -0.90
C SER A 69 -14.26 7.68 -0.99
N SER A 70 -15.02 7.89 -2.06
CA SER A 70 -15.84 9.06 -2.31
C SER A 70 -17.21 8.61 -2.82
N TRP A 71 -18.20 9.51 -2.84
CA TRP A 71 -19.55 9.16 -3.29
C TRP A 71 -19.56 8.54 -4.70
N LYS A 72 -18.69 8.97 -5.62
CA LYS A 72 -18.71 8.50 -7.01
C LYS A 72 -17.67 7.44 -7.34
N THR A 73 -16.68 7.23 -6.47
CA THR A 73 -15.55 6.36 -6.77
C THR A 73 -14.96 5.81 -5.48
N SER A 74 -14.79 4.50 -5.45
CA SER A 74 -14.03 3.78 -4.42
C SER A 74 -12.97 2.90 -5.08
N GLY A 75 -11.85 2.73 -4.41
CA GLY A 75 -10.75 1.91 -4.90
C GLY A 75 -9.45 2.24 -4.18
N PHE A 76 -8.34 1.94 -4.84
CA PHE A 76 -7.00 2.13 -4.31
C PHE A 76 -6.15 2.96 -5.27
N LYS A 77 -5.35 3.86 -4.71
CA LYS A 77 -4.21 4.44 -5.41
C LYS A 77 -2.94 3.83 -4.85
N LEU A 78 -1.98 3.51 -5.69
CA LEU A 78 -0.64 3.21 -5.22
C LEU A 78 0.04 4.51 -4.81
N CYS A 79 0.62 4.51 -3.61
CA CYS A 79 1.35 5.65 -3.08
C CYS A 79 2.78 5.28 -2.71
N ALA A 80 3.66 6.27 -2.71
CA ALA A 80 5.02 6.17 -2.21
C ALA A 80 5.23 7.22 -1.10
N ILE A 81 5.84 6.82 0.00
CA ILE A 81 6.20 7.68 1.12
C ILE A 81 7.73 7.74 1.19
N ASP A 82 8.30 8.94 1.14
CA ASP A 82 9.73 9.13 1.44
C ASP A 82 9.93 9.12 2.95
N LEU A 83 10.50 8.04 3.48
CA LEU A 83 10.72 7.85 4.91
C LEU A 83 11.68 8.88 5.53
N ARG A 84 12.47 9.60 4.73
CA ARG A 84 13.36 10.66 5.23
C ARG A 84 12.61 11.96 5.52
N THR A 85 11.59 12.24 4.72
CA THR A 85 10.85 13.52 4.78
C THR A 85 9.41 13.36 5.25
N ASN A 86 8.93 12.12 5.35
CA ASN A 86 7.52 11.78 5.57
C ASN A 86 6.58 12.39 4.51
N THR A 87 7.07 12.58 3.29
CA THR A 87 6.26 13.11 2.18
C THR A 87 5.52 11.98 1.46
N LEU A 88 4.21 12.13 1.29
CA LEU A 88 3.35 11.22 0.53
C LEU A 88 3.25 11.65 -0.94
N TYR A 89 3.41 10.70 -1.84
CA TYR A 89 3.20 10.85 -3.27
C TYR A 89 2.16 9.83 -3.76
N GLU A 90 1.09 10.30 -4.39
CA GLU A 90 0.18 9.43 -5.15
C GLU A 90 0.82 9.14 -6.50
N ILE A 91 1.13 7.88 -6.79
CA ILE A 91 1.90 7.49 -8.00
C ILE A 91 1.06 6.72 -9.03
N SER A 92 -0.21 6.44 -8.74
CA SER A 92 -1.16 5.86 -9.71
C SER A 92 -2.52 6.55 -9.70
N GLN A 93 -3.32 6.26 -10.73
CA GLN A 93 -4.76 6.54 -10.72
C GLN A 93 -5.49 5.63 -9.73
N ILE A 94 -6.78 5.89 -9.50
CA ILE A 94 -7.65 5.02 -8.71
C ILE A 94 -7.93 3.75 -9.51
N GLU A 95 -7.68 2.61 -8.91
CA GLU A 95 -7.88 1.27 -9.46
C GLU A 95 -8.74 0.44 -8.49
N PRO A 96 -9.37 -0.66 -8.94
CA PRO A 96 -10.07 -1.57 -8.03
C PRO A 96 -9.17 -2.14 -6.94
N LEU A 97 -7.89 -2.38 -7.27
CA LEU A 97 -6.82 -2.82 -6.37
C LEU A 97 -5.49 -2.19 -6.80
N ALA A 98 -4.55 -2.12 -5.86
CA ALA A 98 -3.18 -1.70 -6.15
C ALA A 98 -2.19 -2.49 -5.30
N ILE A 99 -1.92 -3.74 -5.69
CA ILE A 99 -1.06 -4.66 -4.92
C ILE A 99 0.38 -4.58 -5.47
N PRO A 100 1.31 -3.85 -4.82
CA PRO A 100 2.68 -3.78 -5.28
C PRO A 100 3.38 -5.14 -5.09
N TYR A 101 4.13 -5.60 -6.10
CA TYR A 101 4.85 -6.88 -6.03
C TYR A 101 6.31 -6.82 -6.46
N LYS A 102 6.75 -5.76 -7.14
CA LYS A 102 8.15 -5.62 -7.56
C LYS A 102 8.56 -4.16 -7.70
N VAL A 103 9.80 -3.85 -7.34
CA VAL A 103 10.48 -2.62 -7.75
C VAL A 103 11.75 -2.96 -8.52
N GLU A 104 11.93 -2.36 -9.69
CA GLU A 104 13.15 -2.45 -10.50
C GLU A 104 13.65 -1.04 -10.77
N GLU A 105 14.81 -0.67 -10.21
CA GLU A 105 15.35 0.69 -10.24
C GLU A 105 14.34 1.71 -9.65
N LYS A 106 13.57 2.38 -10.51
CA LYS A 106 12.50 3.32 -10.12
C LYS A 106 11.11 2.86 -10.54
N GLU A 107 11.00 1.74 -11.26
CA GLU A 107 9.73 1.22 -11.74
C GLU A 107 9.08 0.33 -10.68
N VAL A 108 7.87 0.68 -10.29
CA VAL A 108 7.03 -0.12 -9.40
C VAL A 108 6.00 -0.86 -10.24
N LYS A 109 5.97 -2.19 -10.10
CA LYS A 109 4.98 -3.06 -10.71
C LYS A 109 3.97 -3.51 -9.68
N TYR A 110 2.69 -3.42 -10.03
CA TYR A 110 1.58 -3.74 -9.15
C TYR A 110 0.43 -4.41 -9.89
N PHE A 111 -0.33 -5.25 -9.19
CA PHE A 111 -1.55 -5.88 -9.72
C PHE A 111 -2.77 -5.02 -9.43
N ILE A 112 -3.74 -5.05 -10.35
CA ILE A 112 -5.05 -4.37 -10.20
C ILE A 112 -6.22 -5.33 -10.02
N ASP A 113 -5.94 -6.62 -9.86
CA ASP A 113 -6.91 -7.68 -9.59
C ASP A 113 -6.35 -8.70 -8.58
N LEU A 114 -7.23 -9.45 -7.90
CA LEU A 114 -6.84 -10.46 -6.90
C LEU A 114 -6.20 -11.70 -7.51
N ALA A 115 -6.44 -11.97 -8.80
CA ALA A 115 -5.90 -13.14 -9.48
C ALA A 115 -4.47 -12.92 -9.99
N ASN A 116 -3.90 -11.73 -9.77
CA ASN A 116 -2.58 -11.31 -10.23
C ASN A 116 -2.42 -11.45 -11.76
N GLN A 117 -3.49 -11.21 -12.53
CA GLN A 117 -3.49 -11.39 -13.99
C GLN A 117 -3.16 -10.10 -14.74
N THR A 118 -3.55 -8.97 -14.18
CA THR A 118 -3.41 -7.64 -14.78
C THR A 118 -2.48 -6.82 -13.93
N SER A 119 -1.35 -6.41 -14.51
CA SER A 119 -0.36 -5.55 -13.86
C SER A 119 -0.19 -4.23 -14.59
N LYS A 120 0.22 -3.22 -13.83
CA LYS A 120 0.60 -1.91 -14.32
C LYS A 120 1.96 -1.54 -13.75
N THR A 121 2.61 -0.57 -14.40
CA THR A 121 3.90 -0.02 -13.98
C THR A 121 3.75 1.48 -13.79
N VAL A 122 4.32 1.99 -12.70
CA VAL A 122 4.46 3.43 -12.39
C VAL A 122 5.91 3.71 -11.99
N VAL A 123 6.31 4.98 -12.02
CA VAL A 123 7.68 5.40 -11.72
C VAL A 123 7.70 6.19 -10.42
N LEU A 124 8.65 5.88 -9.54
CA LEU A 124 8.90 6.64 -8.32
C LEU A 124 9.40 8.07 -8.64
N PRO A 125 9.01 9.07 -7.83
CA PRO A 125 9.45 10.45 -8.00
C PRO A 125 10.98 10.65 -7.86
#